data_AF-A0A158M5F8-F1
#
_entry.id   AF-A0A158M5F8-F1
#
_cell.length_a   1.000
_cell.length_b   1.000
_cell.length_c   1.000
_cell.angle_alpha   90.00
_cell.angle_beta   90.00
_cell.angle_gamma   90.00
#
_symmetry.space_group_name_H-M   'P 1'
#
loop_
_entity.id
_entity.type
_entity.pdbx_description
1 polymer ?
#
loop_
_entity_poly.entity_id
_entity_poly.type
_entity_poly.pdbx_seq_one_letter_code
_entity_poly.pdbx_strand_id
1 'polypeptide(L)' 'MAGDGLAYKSYFDVCEDLRAGRLVVALPDYQGERCPVYLLCVERSRLSPAVRRLRDFLSARFAQAA' A
#
# COMPACT_ATOMS: atom_id res chain seq x y z
N MET A 1 -23.41 -5.73 2.56
CA MET A 1 -22.96 -7.14 2.36
C MET A 1 -22.78 -7.74 3.74
N ALA A 2 -23.30 -8.94 3.99
CA ALA A 2 -23.43 -9.52 5.34
C ALA A 2 -22.17 -10.27 5.86
N GLY A 3 -21.01 -10.13 5.18
CA GLY A 3 -19.77 -10.79 5.60
C GLY A 3 -19.57 -12.20 5.05
N ASP A 4 -20.50 -12.72 4.26
CA ASP A 4 -20.52 -14.12 3.79
C ASP A 4 -19.63 -14.39 2.55
N GLY A 5 -18.54 -13.64 2.38
CA GLY A 5 -17.75 -13.68 1.16
C GLY A 5 -16.25 -13.47 1.36
N LEU A 6 -15.50 -13.93 0.35
CA LEU A 6 -14.06 -13.70 0.22
C LEU A 6 -13.83 -12.55 -0.77
N ALA A 7 -12.86 -11.69 -0.45
CA ALA A 7 -12.40 -10.65 -1.36
C ALA A 7 -10.88 -10.68 -1.45
N TYR A 8 -10.36 -10.63 -2.67
CA TYR A 8 -8.94 -10.40 -2.91
C TYR A 8 -8.70 -8.90 -3.05
N LYS A 9 -7.94 -8.33 -2.10
CA LYS A 9 -7.62 -6.90 -2.04
C LYS A 9 -6.18 -6.68 -1.61
N SER A 10 -5.64 -5.50 -1.92
CA SER A 10 -4.37 -5.07 -1.37
C SER A 10 -4.47 -4.90 0.14
N TYR A 11 -3.40 -5.25 0.86
CA TYR A 11 -3.33 -5.00 2.30
C TYR A 11 -3.61 -3.53 2.64
N PHE A 12 -3.16 -2.59 1.80
CA PHE A 12 -3.38 -1.16 2.01
C PHE A 12 -4.87 -0.78 2.09
N ASP A 13 -5.72 -1.42 1.29
CA ASP A 13 -7.16 -1.10 1.22
C ASP A 13 -7.93 -1.55 2.48
N VAL A 14 -7.40 -2.53 3.22
CA VAL A 14 -8.11 -3.22 4.31
C VAL A 14 -7.30 -3.30 5.60
N CYS A 15 -6.13 -2.66 5.68
CA CYS A 15 -5.22 -2.80 6.83
C CYS A 15 -5.84 -2.35 8.15
N GLU A 16 -6.75 -1.36 8.13
CA GLU A 16 -7.46 -0.92 9.32
C GLU A 16 -8.46 -1.98 9.80
N ASP A 17 -9.26 -2.54 8.90
CA ASP A 17 -10.22 -3.59 9.21
C ASP A 17 -9.55 -4.87 9.72
N LEU A 18 -8.40 -5.23 9.13
CA LEU A 18 -7.57 -6.34 9.60
C LEU A 18 -7.04 -6.09 11.02
N ARG A 19 -6.52 -4.88 11.29
CA ARG A 19 -6.06 -4.52 12.65
C ARG A 19 -7.20 -4.47 13.67
N ALA A 20 -8.39 -4.05 13.24
CA ALA A 20 -9.58 -3.99 14.08
C ALA A 20 -10.28 -5.35 14.23
N GLY A 21 -9.80 -6.41 13.56
CA GLY A 21 -10.41 -7.75 13.61
C GLY A 21 -11.76 -7.86 12.90
N ARG A 22 -12.14 -6.85 12.10
CA ARG A 22 -13.38 -6.88 11.28
C ARG A 22 -13.22 -7.76 10.03
N LEU A 23 -11.98 -7.92 9.57
CA LEU A 23 -11.59 -8.84 8.51
C LEU A 23 -10.52 -9.81 9.02
N VAL A 24 -10.48 -11.00 8.41
CA VAL A 24 -9.47 -12.02 8.67
C VAL A 24 -8.80 -12.45 7.36
N VAL A 25 -7.52 -12.79 7.41
CA VAL A 25 -6.79 -13.34 6.26
C VAL A 25 -7.21 -14.78 6.05
N ALA A 26 -7.82 -15.09 4.90
CA ALA A 26 -8.37 -16.42 4.64
C ALA A 26 -7.34 -17.46 4.19
N LEU A 27 -6.27 -17.04 3.50
CA LEU A 27 -5.24 -17.91 2.93
C LEU A 27 -3.84 -17.36 3.28
N PRO A 28 -3.39 -17.45 4.54
CA PRO A 28 -2.17 -16.80 5.01
C PRO A 28 -0.89 -17.36 4.37
N ASP A 29 -0.92 -18.61 3.91
CA ASP A 29 0.23 -19.27 3.27
C ASP A 29 0.36 -18.95 1.77
N TYR A 30 -0.64 -18.30 1.19
CA TYR A 30 -0.64 -17.93 -0.22
C TYR A 30 -0.17 -16.49 -0.39
N GLN A 31 0.95 -16.30 -1.09
CA GLN A 31 1.39 -14.97 -1.50
C GLN A 31 0.59 -14.50 -2.72
N GLY A 32 0.00 -13.32 -2.61
CA GLY A 32 -0.65 -12.64 -3.72
C GLY A 32 0.35 -12.04 -4.70
N GLU A 33 -0.19 -11.33 -5.68
CA GLU A 33 0.59 -10.61 -6.69
C GLU A 33 1.35 -9.43 -6.08
N ARG A 34 2.52 -9.09 -6.66
CA ARG A 34 3.24 -7.88 -6.25
C ARG A 34 2.43 -6.64 -6.63
N CYS A 35 2.15 -5.79 -5.66
CA CYS A 35 1.48 -4.51 -5.84
C CYS A 35 2.43 -3.34 -5.46
N PRO A 36 3.37 -2.96 -6.34
CA PRO A 36 4.32 -1.88 -6.05
C PRO A 36 3.64 -0.50 -6.03
N VAL A 37 4.10 0.38 -5.13
CA VAL A 37 3.67 1.77 -5.04
C VAL A 37 4.64 2.67 -5.81
N TYR A 38 4.11 3.56 -6.66
CA TYR A 38 4.90 4.49 -7.48
C TYR A 38 4.58 5.95 -7.16
N LEU A 39 5.63 6.77 -7.08
CA LEU A 39 5.51 8.22 -7.11
C LEU A 39 5.66 8.71 -8.55
N LEU A 40 4.60 9.25 -9.13
CA LEU A 40 4.60 9.75 -10.51
C LEU A 40 4.73 11.28 -10.54
N CYS A 41 5.57 11.78 -11.45
CA CYS A 41 5.71 13.22 -11.74
C CYS A 41 5.46 13.42 -13.24
N VAL A 42 4.40 14.14 -13.57
CA VAL A 42 3.98 14.36 -14.97
C VAL A 42 5.03 15.13 -15.76
N GLU A 43 5.75 16.05 -15.12
CA GLU A 43 6.74 16.90 -15.77
C GLU A 43 8.02 16.99 -14.93
N ARG A 44 9.19 16.65 -15.50
CA ARG A 44 10.46 16.62 -14.75
C ARG A 44 10.89 18.01 -14.25
N SER A 45 10.49 19.08 -14.93
CA SER A 45 10.73 20.47 -14.51
C SER A 45 10.05 20.78 -13.16
N ARG A 46 8.97 20.07 -12.80
CA ARG A 46 8.23 20.21 -11.54
C ARG A 46 8.85 19.43 -10.38
N LEU A 47 9.97 18.74 -10.59
CA LEU A 47 10.79 18.20 -9.52
C LEU A 47 11.50 19.35 -8.79
N SER A 48 10.77 20.05 -7.94
CA SER A 48 11.36 21.04 -7.05
C SER A 48 12.22 20.36 -5.97
N PRO A 49 13.12 21.09 -5.29
CA PRO A 49 13.85 20.56 -4.13
C PRO A 49 12.93 19.97 -3.06
N ALA A 50 11.75 20.56 -2.84
CA ALA A 50 10.76 20.05 -1.89
C ALA A 50 10.18 18.70 -2.34
N VAL A 51 9.83 18.55 -3.63
CA VAL A 51 9.34 17.27 -4.18
C VAL A 51 10.40 16.18 -4.10
N ARG A 52 11.67 16.51 -4.36
CA ARG A 52 12.79 15.56 -4.17
C ARG A 52 12.89 15.12 -2.71
N ARG A 53 12.82 16.05 -1.76
CA ARG A 53 12.90 15.72 -0.33
C ARG A 53 11.71 14.88 0.14
N LEU A 54 10.52 15.14 -0.39
CA LEU A 54 9.34 14.32 -0.15
C LEU A 54 9.53 12.90 -0.70
N ARG A 55 10.00 12.76 -1.95
CA ARG A 55 10.32 11.44 -2.53
C ARG A 55 11.27 10.67 -1.63
N ASP A 56 12.39 11.29 -1.23
CA ASP A 56 13.41 10.61 -0.43
C ASP A 56 12.85 10.18 0.94
N PHE A 57 12.04 11.05 1.57
CA PHE A 57 11.34 10.72 2.81
C PHE A 57 10.39 9.53 2.64
N LEU A 58 9.55 9.54 1.60
CA LEU A 58 8.59 8.48 1.32
C LEU A 58 9.31 7.16 0.98
N SER A 59 10.35 7.20 0.14
CA SER A 59 11.14 6.02 -0.21
C SER A 59 11.75 5.36 1.03
N ALA A 60 12.31 6.14 1.96
CA ALA A 60 12.86 5.60 3.20
C ALA A 60 11.79 4.94 4.09
N ARG A 61 10.58 5.53 4.16
CA ARG A 61 9.47 4.98 4.95
C ARG A 61 8.88 3.73 4.33
N PHE A 62 8.69 3.69 3.02
CA PHE A 62 8.14 2.52 2.34
C PHE A 62 9.12 1.35 2.27
N ALA A 63 10.43 1.59 2.33
CA ALA A 63 11.43 0.52 2.47
C ALA A 63 11.35 -0.24 3.82
N GLN A 64 10.72 0.36 4.84
CA GLN A 64 10.56 -0.24 6.17
C GLN A 64 9.21 -0.95 6.36
N ALA A 65 8.25 -0.69 5.46
CA ALA A 65 6.87 -1.18 5.55
C ALA A 65 6.59 -2.34 4.58
N ALA A 66 7.63 -2.85 3.91
CA ALA A 66 7.59 -3.98 2.97
C ALA A 66 8.04 -5.28 3.64
#